data_AF-A0A958QY10-F1
#
_entry.id   AF-A0A958QY10-F1
#
_cell.length_a   1.000
_cell.length_b   1.000
_cell.length_c   1.000
_cell.angle_alpha   90.00
_cell.angle_beta   90.00
_cell.angle_gamma   90.00
#
_symmetry.space_group_name_H-M   'P 1'
#
loop_
_entity.id
_entity.type
_entity.pdbx_description
1 polymer ?
#
loop_
_entity_poly.entity_id
_entity_poly.type
_entity_poly.pdbx_seq_one_letter_code
_entity_poly.pdbx_strand_id
1 'polypeptide(L)'
;GGVRARLRAHHFGARPEDLVERLLADISLPSALLAAIAEHHRAGEAIGISSDSRFSQLLGVANYIAHGLRFATSDAAPVRPITAQEYRQATGFSTPGTIAADETRRVVVEAFAALTGEVAVEGDLRVDPPRTDARTWYARHVNYGVGGLDPVQLLLAELGRVEVSSRLPAEAVQLEAYSGLLVSVPVRDSGSFTVFGCNQLAKSGERVPPILYVYDRPGTAVGQAPVTGVRVEQYPVVLRRILEFQGDGEAD
;
A
#
# COMPACT_ATOMS: atom_id res chain seq x y z
N GLY A 1 -22.11 0.71 -9.50
CA GLY A 1 -23.09 0.84 -8.40
C GLY A 1 -22.49 0.68 -7.01
N GLY A 2 -21.28 1.19 -6.75
CA GLY A 2 -20.50 0.91 -5.51
C GLY A 2 -20.80 1.80 -4.30
N VAL A 3 -21.73 2.76 -4.40
CA VAL A 3 -22.06 3.69 -3.32
C VAL A 3 -23.11 3.12 -2.34
N ARG A 4 -23.80 2.01 -2.69
CA ARG A 4 -24.88 1.47 -1.86
C ARG A 4 -24.45 0.52 -0.73
N ALA A 5 -23.25 -0.05 -0.78
CA ALA A 5 -22.76 -0.95 0.28
C ALA A 5 -22.17 -0.18 1.48
N ARG A 6 -21.48 0.96 1.24
CA ARG A 6 -20.93 1.81 2.30
C ARG A 6 -21.99 2.54 3.14
N LEU A 7 -23.21 2.67 2.64
CA LEU A 7 -24.30 3.36 3.33
C LEU A 7 -25.14 2.47 4.27
N ARG A 8 -24.86 1.16 4.39
CA ARG A 8 -25.72 0.25 5.18
C ARG A 8 -25.12 -0.32 6.47
N ALA A 9 -23.87 -0.04 6.83
CA ALA A 9 -23.35 -0.46 8.13
C ALA A 9 -23.73 0.53 9.26
N HIS A 10 -23.46 1.83 9.06
CA HIS A 10 -23.81 2.85 10.07
C HIS A 10 -25.32 3.09 10.24
N HIS A 11 -26.15 2.74 9.25
CA HIS A 11 -27.60 2.96 9.31
C HIS A 11 -28.40 1.81 9.96
N PHE A 12 -27.76 0.68 10.29
CA PHE A 12 -28.42 -0.49 10.91
C PHE A 12 -27.90 -0.85 12.31
N GLY A 13 -27.03 -0.01 12.91
CA GLY A 13 -26.54 -0.22 14.27
C GLY A 13 -25.61 -1.42 14.47
N ALA A 14 -25.19 -2.09 13.40
CA ALA A 14 -24.23 -3.19 13.44
C ALA A 14 -22.82 -2.67 13.15
N ARG A 15 -21.84 -3.13 13.92
CA ARG A 15 -20.44 -2.78 13.66
C ARG A 15 -19.93 -3.59 12.46
N PRO A 16 -18.95 -3.08 11.68
CA PRO A 16 -18.40 -3.79 10.53
C PRO A 16 -17.97 -5.23 10.84
N GLU A 17 -17.40 -5.47 12.02
CA GLU A 17 -17.05 -6.80 12.51
C GLU A 17 -18.26 -7.75 12.61
N ASP A 18 -19.40 -7.26 13.10
CA ASP A 18 -20.63 -8.05 13.26
C ASP A 18 -21.24 -8.42 11.89
N LEU A 19 -21.03 -7.57 10.87
CA LEU A 19 -21.45 -7.83 9.50
C LEU A 19 -20.54 -8.85 8.80
N VAL A 20 -19.23 -8.75 9.01
CA VAL A 20 -18.26 -9.72 8.48
C VAL A 20 -18.54 -11.10 9.06
N GLU A 21 -18.71 -11.23 10.38
CA GLU A 21 -19.01 -12.53 11.02
C GLU A 21 -20.30 -13.16 10.48
N ARG A 22 -21.35 -12.36 10.24
CA ARG A 22 -22.60 -12.84 9.63
C ARG A 22 -22.43 -13.28 8.19
N LEU A 23 -21.75 -12.48 7.37
CA LEU A 23 -21.44 -12.84 5.98
C LEU A 23 -20.60 -14.13 5.91
N LEU A 24 -19.62 -14.25 6.79
CA LEU A 24 -18.75 -15.42 6.88
C LEU A 24 -19.49 -16.69 7.32
N ALA A 25 -20.54 -16.58 8.14
CA ALA A 25 -21.37 -17.72 8.53
C ALA A 25 -22.19 -18.28 7.37
N ASP A 26 -22.53 -17.45 6.39
CA ASP A 26 -23.32 -17.84 5.21
C ASP A 26 -22.45 -18.39 4.07
N ILE A 27 -21.12 -18.22 4.12
CA ILE A 27 -20.20 -18.74 3.11
C ILE A 27 -19.61 -20.07 3.61
N SER A 28 -19.62 -21.09 2.75
CA SER A 28 -19.07 -22.42 3.05
C SER A 28 -17.53 -22.47 2.99
N LEU A 29 -16.85 -21.59 3.74
CA LEU A 29 -15.40 -21.63 3.88
C LEU A 29 -14.97 -22.52 5.06
N PRO A 30 -13.79 -23.16 4.99
CA PRO A 30 -13.18 -23.84 6.12
C PRO A 30 -13.10 -22.97 7.38
N SER A 31 -13.45 -23.52 8.54
CA SER A 31 -13.50 -22.79 9.83
C SER A 31 -12.18 -22.09 10.20
N ALA A 32 -11.04 -22.67 9.83
CA ALA A 32 -9.72 -22.06 10.02
C ALA A 32 -9.56 -20.74 9.26
N LEU A 33 -10.14 -20.62 8.05
CA LEU A 33 -10.13 -19.37 7.27
C LEU A 33 -11.10 -18.34 7.86
N LEU A 34 -12.29 -18.78 8.28
CA LEU A 34 -13.25 -17.90 8.95
C LEU A 34 -12.66 -17.28 10.22
N ALA A 35 -11.99 -18.08 11.04
CA ALA A 35 -11.31 -17.61 12.25
C ALA A 35 -10.22 -16.58 11.94
N ALA A 36 -9.41 -16.82 10.91
CA ALA A 36 -8.35 -15.90 10.49
C ALA A 36 -8.88 -14.57 9.93
N ILE A 37 -9.97 -14.62 9.13
CA ILE A 37 -10.61 -13.40 8.62
C ILE A 37 -11.20 -12.59 9.77
N ALA A 38 -11.94 -13.24 10.67
CA ALA A 38 -12.51 -12.58 11.85
C ALA A 38 -11.42 -12.00 12.76
N GLU A 39 -10.31 -12.71 12.99
CA GLU A 39 -9.18 -12.22 13.76
C GLU A 39 -8.50 -11.03 13.10
N HIS A 40 -8.26 -11.09 11.79
CA HIS A 40 -7.69 -9.98 11.03
C HIS A 40 -8.56 -8.71 11.11
N HIS A 41 -9.88 -8.85 10.99
CA HIS A 41 -10.80 -7.72 11.16
C HIS A 41 -10.87 -7.22 12.61
N ARG A 42 -10.83 -8.11 13.61
CA ARG A 42 -10.83 -7.75 15.04
C ARG A 42 -9.54 -7.06 15.49
N ALA A 43 -8.39 -7.41 14.92
CA ALA A 43 -7.14 -6.72 15.17
C ALA A 43 -7.18 -5.25 14.72
N GLY A 44 -8.14 -4.90 13.85
CA GLY A 44 -8.32 -3.56 13.29
C GLY A 44 -7.14 -3.12 12.42
N GLU A 45 -7.20 -1.88 11.94
CA GLU A 45 -6.07 -1.20 11.26
C GLU A 45 -4.91 -0.87 12.23
N ALA A 46 -4.79 -1.58 13.37
CA ALA A 46 -3.68 -1.41 14.29
C ALA A 46 -2.38 -1.65 13.52
N ILE A 47 -1.47 -0.68 13.59
CA ILE A 47 -0.26 -0.57 12.79
C ILE A 47 0.61 -1.82 13.00
N GLY A 48 0.50 -2.80 12.09
CA GLY A 48 1.37 -3.97 12.04
C GLY A 48 0.64 -5.29 11.83
N ILE A 49 1.41 -6.31 11.46
CA ILE A 49 0.98 -7.71 11.46
C ILE A 49 1.12 -8.23 12.90
N SER A 50 0.25 -7.77 13.82
CA SER A 50 0.38 -8.03 15.27
C SER A 50 -0.51 -9.16 15.78
N SER A 51 -1.00 -10.02 14.91
CA SER A 51 -1.78 -11.19 15.31
C SER A 51 -0.86 -12.35 15.69
N ASP A 52 -1.24 -13.11 16.72
CA ASP A 52 -0.55 -14.32 17.18
C ASP A 52 -0.70 -15.49 16.18
N SER A 53 -1.70 -15.45 15.31
CA SER A 53 -1.97 -16.50 14.32
C SER A 53 -1.24 -16.25 13.01
N ARG A 54 -0.44 -17.23 12.57
CA ARG A 54 0.24 -17.21 11.26
C ARG A 54 -0.72 -16.98 10.09
N PHE A 55 -1.95 -17.50 10.15
CA PHE A 55 -2.94 -17.30 9.08
C PHE A 55 -3.41 -15.85 8.99
N SER A 56 -3.60 -15.18 10.13
CA SER A 56 -3.97 -13.78 10.20
C SER A 56 -2.81 -12.88 9.77
N GLN A 57 -1.57 -13.27 10.06
CA GLN A 57 -0.38 -12.63 9.53
C GLN A 57 -0.28 -12.76 8.01
N LEU A 58 -0.54 -13.96 7.48
CA LEU A 58 -0.59 -14.21 6.04
C LEU A 58 -1.69 -13.40 5.36
N LEU A 59 -2.87 -13.30 5.98
CA LEU A 59 -3.96 -12.49 5.48
C LEU A 59 -3.60 -11.00 5.46
N GLY A 60 -2.89 -10.50 6.48
CA GLY A 60 -2.37 -9.12 6.47
C GLY A 60 -1.40 -8.84 5.33
N VAL A 61 -0.44 -9.74 5.09
CA VAL A 61 0.48 -9.66 3.94
C VAL A 61 -0.29 -9.69 2.63
N ALA A 62 -1.21 -10.64 2.47
CA ALA A 62 -2.04 -10.77 1.28
C ALA A 62 -2.91 -9.53 1.04
N ASN A 63 -3.46 -8.93 2.10
CA ASN A 63 -4.29 -7.74 2.01
C ASN A 63 -3.52 -6.53 1.47
N TYR A 64 -2.31 -6.27 1.98
CA TYR A 64 -1.49 -5.19 1.43
C TYR A 64 -1.07 -5.46 -0.01
N ILE A 65 -0.67 -6.69 -0.35
CA ILE A 65 -0.37 -7.06 -1.74
C ILE A 65 -1.58 -6.82 -2.63
N ALA A 66 -2.77 -7.21 -2.17
CA ALA A 66 -3.99 -7.04 -2.93
C ALA A 66 -4.34 -5.57 -3.17
N HIS A 67 -4.08 -4.71 -2.18
CA HIS A 67 -4.22 -3.26 -2.32
C HIS A 67 -3.16 -2.67 -3.26
N GLY A 68 -1.92 -3.16 -3.21
CA GLY A 68 -0.85 -2.79 -4.15
C GLY A 68 -1.14 -3.20 -5.60
N LEU A 69 -1.74 -4.38 -5.79
CA LEU A 69 -2.23 -4.87 -7.08
C LEU A 69 -3.57 -4.24 -7.51
N ARG A 70 -4.16 -3.42 -6.63
CA ARG A 70 -5.40 -2.67 -6.83
C ARG A 70 -6.64 -3.54 -7.04
N PHE A 71 -6.68 -4.71 -6.40
CA PHE A 71 -7.92 -5.50 -6.28
C PHE A 71 -8.97 -4.83 -5.39
N ALA A 72 -8.55 -3.94 -4.49
CA ALA A 72 -9.50 -3.21 -3.67
C ALA A 72 -10.20 -2.13 -4.49
N THR A 73 -11.52 -2.22 -4.54
CA THR A 73 -12.41 -1.30 -5.25
C THR A 73 -12.57 0.07 -4.56
N SER A 74 -11.66 0.44 -3.65
CA SER A 74 -11.79 1.63 -2.80
C SER A 74 -10.46 2.35 -2.60
N ASP A 75 -10.45 3.65 -2.89
CA ASP A 75 -9.29 4.52 -2.65
C ASP A 75 -8.96 4.73 -1.16
N ALA A 76 -9.85 4.31 -0.25
CA ALA A 76 -9.56 4.30 1.19
C ALA A 76 -8.76 3.07 1.65
N ALA A 77 -8.42 2.13 0.75
CA ALA A 77 -7.70 0.93 1.13
C ALA A 77 -6.26 1.28 1.59
N PRO A 78 -5.76 0.69 2.69
CA PRO A 78 -4.42 0.95 3.20
C PRO A 78 -3.35 0.29 2.33
N VAL A 79 -2.24 0.96 2.08
CA VAL A 79 -1.04 0.41 1.44
C VAL A 79 0.18 0.73 2.28
N ARG A 80 1.08 -0.25 2.39
CA ARG A 80 2.40 -0.08 3.00
C ARG A 80 3.38 -1.12 2.44
N PRO A 81 4.68 -0.83 2.47
CA PRO A 81 5.69 -1.81 2.13
C PRO A 81 5.72 -2.92 3.19
N ILE A 82 6.17 -4.11 2.78
CA ILE A 82 6.31 -5.28 3.66
C ILE A 82 7.80 -5.50 3.92
N THR A 83 8.15 -5.74 5.18
CA THR A 83 9.53 -6.05 5.57
C THR A 83 9.86 -7.53 5.38
N ALA A 84 11.16 -7.84 5.28
CA ALA A 84 11.66 -9.22 5.21
C ALA A 84 11.18 -10.08 6.38
N GLN A 85 11.14 -9.46 7.56
CA GLN A 85 10.78 -10.12 8.81
C GLN A 85 9.29 -10.46 8.82
N GLU A 86 8.43 -9.51 8.47
CA GLU A 86 6.98 -9.72 8.39
C GLU A 86 6.63 -10.82 7.38
N TYR A 87 7.25 -10.77 6.20
CA TYR A 87 7.06 -11.81 5.19
C TYR A 87 7.47 -13.19 5.71
N ARG A 88 8.64 -13.30 6.36
CA ARG A 88 9.12 -14.56 6.91
C ARG A 88 8.25 -15.08 8.05
N GLN A 89 7.77 -14.20 8.93
CA GLN A 89 6.88 -14.56 10.03
C GLN A 89 5.55 -15.12 9.51
N ALA A 90 4.94 -14.43 8.53
CA ALA A 90 3.68 -14.85 7.93
C ALA A 90 3.82 -16.14 7.11
N THR A 91 4.83 -16.20 6.24
CA THR A 91 4.90 -17.26 5.21
C THR A 91 5.82 -18.42 5.57
N GLY A 92 6.76 -18.24 6.51
CA GLY A 92 7.83 -19.19 6.82
C GLY A 92 8.97 -19.20 5.79
N PHE A 93 8.89 -18.44 4.71
CA PHE A 93 9.90 -18.38 3.67
C PHE A 93 10.86 -17.19 3.85
N SER A 94 12.13 -17.38 3.51
CA SER A 94 13.16 -16.33 3.62
C SER A 94 13.12 -15.33 2.47
N THR A 95 12.58 -15.73 1.31
CA THR A 95 12.57 -14.92 0.09
C THR A 95 11.20 -15.07 -0.57
N PRO A 96 10.50 -13.97 -0.87
CA PRO A 96 9.27 -14.04 -1.61
C PRO A 96 9.52 -14.44 -3.06
N GLY A 97 8.55 -15.16 -3.63
CA GLY A 97 8.48 -15.37 -5.06
C GLY A 97 8.19 -14.06 -5.80
N THR A 98 8.45 -14.06 -7.11
CA THR A 98 8.08 -12.95 -7.98
C THR A 98 6.56 -12.93 -8.18
N ILE A 99 5.94 -11.75 -8.02
CA ILE A 99 4.53 -11.56 -8.35
C ILE A 99 4.43 -11.00 -9.78
N ALA A 100 3.97 -11.82 -10.71
CA ALA A 100 3.50 -11.35 -12.00
C ALA A 100 2.10 -10.76 -11.80
N ALA A 101 2.00 -9.42 -11.80
CA ALA A 101 0.77 -8.72 -11.43
C ALA A 101 -0.44 -9.17 -12.25
N ASP A 102 -0.31 -9.19 -13.58
CA ASP A 102 -1.40 -9.57 -14.49
C ASP A 102 -1.80 -11.04 -14.35
N GLU A 103 -0.83 -11.94 -14.20
CA GLU A 103 -1.13 -13.36 -13.99
C GLU A 103 -1.79 -13.61 -12.63
N THR A 104 -1.32 -12.94 -11.59
CA THR A 104 -1.91 -13.02 -10.25
C THR A 104 -3.35 -12.50 -10.27
N ARG A 105 -3.63 -11.42 -11.02
CA ARG A 105 -4.99 -10.92 -11.24
C ARG A 105 -5.89 -11.93 -11.88
N ARG A 106 -5.46 -12.50 -13.00
CA ARG A 106 -6.21 -13.53 -13.71
C ARG A 106 -6.55 -14.69 -12.78
N VAL A 107 -5.57 -15.20 -12.02
CA VAL A 107 -5.78 -16.29 -11.07
C VAL A 107 -6.78 -15.92 -9.96
N VAL A 108 -6.71 -14.69 -9.43
CA VAL A 108 -7.65 -14.24 -8.40
C VAL A 108 -9.08 -14.11 -8.94
N VAL A 109 -9.25 -13.58 -10.15
CA VAL A 109 -10.57 -13.47 -10.82
C VAL A 109 -11.13 -14.86 -11.10
N GLU A 110 -10.33 -15.77 -11.64
CA GLU A 110 -10.70 -17.17 -11.91
C GLU A 110 -11.10 -17.89 -10.61
N ALA A 111 -10.32 -17.71 -9.53
CA ALA A 111 -10.61 -18.31 -8.22
C ALA A 111 -11.90 -17.75 -7.61
N PHE A 112 -12.12 -16.43 -7.71
CA PHE A 112 -13.34 -15.80 -7.23
C PHE A 112 -14.56 -16.33 -8.00
N ALA A 113 -14.49 -16.39 -9.34
CA ALA A 113 -15.55 -16.93 -10.19
C ALA A 113 -15.87 -18.39 -9.87
N ALA A 114 -14.84 -19.21 -9.61
CA ALA A 114 -15.02 -20.61 -9.21
C ALA A 114 -15.68 -20.74 -7.83
N LEU A 115 -15.40 -19.83 -6.90
CA LEU A 115 -15.96 -19.85 -5.53
C LEU A 115 -17.39 -19.33 -5.46
N THR A 116 -17.73 -18.31 -6.25
CA THR A 116 -19.07 -17.70 -6.24
C THR A 116 -20.02 -18.32 -7.25
N GLY A 117 -19.50 -19.05 -8.23
CA GLY A 117 -20.28 -19.54 -9.38
C GLY A 117 -20.72 -18.41 -10.33
N GLU A 118 -20.25 -17.19 -10.11
CA GLU A 118 -20.51 -16.02 -10.96
C GLU A 118 -19.37 -15.83 -11.96
N VAL A 119 -19.70 -15.47 -13.21
CA VAL A 119 -18.68 -15.07 -14.18
C VAL A 119 -18.20 -13.68 -13.81
N ALA A 120 -17.14 -13.59 -13.01
CA ALA A 120 -16.49 -12.32 -12.72
C ALA A 120 -15.82 -11.81 -14.01
N VAL A 121 -16.32 -10.69 -14.54
CA VAL A 121 -15.64 -9.98 -15.62
C VAL A 121 -14.50 -9.19 -14.98
N GLU A 122 -13.29 -9.32 -15.49
CA GLU A 122 -12.07 -8.67 -14.93
C GLU A 122 -12.24 -7.15 -14.74
N GLY A 123 -13.09 -6.51 -15.57
CA GLY A 123 -13.45 -5.10 -15.46
C GLY A 123 -14.31 -4.73 -14.25
N ASP A 124 -15.03 -5.67 -13.63
CA ASP A 124 -15.91 -5.40 -12.47
C ASP A 124 -15.12 -5.29 -11.15
N LEU A 125 -13.91 -5.86 -11.11
CA LEU A 125 -13.01 -5.79 -9.95
C LEU A 125 -12.03 -4.61 -10.02
N ARG A 126 -12.01 -3.89 -11.16
CA ARG A 126 -11.00 -2.89 -11.48
C ARG A 126 -11.57 -1.49 -11.31
N VAL A 127 -10.97 -0.69 -10.43
CA VAL A 127 -11.09 0.78 -10.50
C VAL A 127 -9.90 1.24 -11.31
N ASP A 128 -10.09 1.56 -12.59
CA ASP A 128 -9.03 2.03 -13.47
C ASP A 128 -8.94 3.56 -13.53
N PRO A 129 -8.06 4.22 -12.77
CA PRO A 129 -7.46 5.46 -13.22
C PRO A 129 -6.67 5.19 -14.52
N PRO A 130 -6.61 6.18 -15.40
CA PRO A 130 -5.75 6.11 -16.57
C PRO A 130 -4.31 5.89 -16.12
N ARG A 131 -3.62 4.93 -16.75
CA ARG A 131 -2.16 4.86 -16.68
C ARG A 131 -1.62 6.19 -17.19
N THR A 132 -0.83 6.87 -16.37
CA THR A 132 -0.16 8.11 -16.79
C THR A 132 1.27 7.79 -17.23
N ASP A 133 1.85 8.66 -18.04
CA ASP A 133 3.28 8.62 -18.35
C ASP A 133 4.13 9.20 -17.19
N ALA A 134 3.51 9.45 -16.03
CA ALA A 134 4.19 9.97 -14.85
C ALA A 134 5.32 9.05 -14.41
N ARG A 135 6.44 9.66 -14.03
CA ARG A 135 7.64 8.97 -13.56
C ARG A 135 7.80 9.25 -12.08
N THR A 136 7.79 8.21 -11.25
CA THR A 136 8.00 8.33 -9.80
C THR A 136 9.38 7.82 -9.42
N TRP A 137 10.13 8.65 -8.69
CA TRP A 137 11.32 8.18 -7.96
C TRP A 137 10.85 7.59 -6.63
N TYR A 138 11.08 6.30 -6.42
CA TYR A 138 10.75 5.63 -5.18
C TYR A 138 12.01 5.33 -4.37
N ALA A 139 12.31 6.21 -3.42
CA ALA A 139 13.42 6.05 -2.47
C ALA A 139 12.97 5.17 -1.29
N ARG A 140 13.43 3.92 -1.26
CA ARG A 140 12.95 2.90 -0.32
C ARG A 140 14.08 2.39 0.56
N HIS A 141 13.82 2.31 1.87
CA HIS A 141 14.74 1.69 2.82
C HIS A 141 14.98 0.19 2.51
N VAL A 142 16.21 -0.30 2.69
CA VAL A 142 16.64 -1.66 2.32
C VAL A 142 15.88 -2.80 3.00
N ASN A 143 15.24 -2.52 4.14
CA ASN A 143 14.44 -3.51 4.87
C ASN A 143 13.10 -3.82 4.21
N TYR A 144 12.69 -3.02 3.23
CA TYR A 144 11.46 -3.20 2.46
C TYR A 144 11.71 -3.82 1.09
N GLY A 145 10.66 -4.39 0.50
CA GLY A 145 10.66 -4.88 -0.86
C GLY A 145 11.60 -6.06 -1.09
N VAL A 146 11.67 -6.92 -0.08
CA VAL A 146 12.45 -8.16 -0.14
C VAL A 146 11.94 -9.00 -1.32
N GLY A 147 12.86 -9.54 -2.12
CA GLY A 147 12.55 -10.35 -3.31
C GLY A 147 11.62 -9.69 -4.34
N GLY A 148 11.57 -8.35 -4.39
CA GLY A 148 10.68 -7.62 -5.30
C GLY A 148 9.22 -7.53 -4.85
N LEU A 149 8.90 -8.04 -3.67
CA LEU A 149 7.56 -7.98 -3.10
C LEU A 149 7.37 -6.69 -2.29
N ASP A 150 6.86 -5.66 -2.96
CA ASP A 150 6.55 -4.39 -2.33
C ASP A 150 5.20 -3.85 -2.83
N PRO A 151 4.15 -3.86 -1.98
CA PRO A 151 2.84 -3.33 -2.35
C PRO A 151 2.85 -1.87 -2.83
N VAL A 152 3.73 -1.02 -2.30
CA VAL A 152 3.83 0.38 -2.73
C VAL A 152 4.45 0.44 -4.13
N GLN A 153 5.51 -0.32 -4.38
CA GLN A 153 6.12 -0.40 -5.71
C GLN A 153 5.13 -0.94 -6.74
N LEU A 154 4.38 -2.00 -6.40
CA LEU A 154 3.34 -2.57 -7.27
C LEU A 154 2.28 -1.52 -7.60
N LEU A 155 1.81 -0.77 -6.61
CA LEU A 155 0.85 0.31 -6.81
C LEU A 155 1.40 1.39 -7.74
N LEU A 156 2.61 1.90 -7.48
CA LEU A 156 3.21 2.95 -8.29
C LEU A 156 3.44 2.50 -9.75
N ALA A 157 3.81 1.23 -9.96
CA ALA A 157 3.96 0.65 -11.28
C ALA A 157 2.63 0.52 -12.05
N GLU A 158 1.49 0.43 -11.36
CA GLU A 158 0.17 0.47 -12.00
C GLU A 158 -0.26 1.89 -12.39
N LEU A 159 0.28 2.91 -11.74
CA LEU A 159 -0.05 4.30 -12.01
C LEU A 159 0.82 4.90 -13.13
N GLY A 160 2.08 4.48 -13.21
CA GLY A 160 3.02 4.96 -14.22
C GLY A 160 4.37 4.23 -14.13
N ARG A 161 5.45 4.94 -14.46
CA ARG A 161 6.81 4.38 -14.41
C ARG A 161 7.41 4.62 -13.03
N VAL A 162 8.01 3.60 -12.43
CA VAL A 162 8.67 3.70 -11.12
C VAL A 162 10.16 3.37 -11.22
N GLU A 163 11.01 4.24 -10.69
CA GLU A 163 12.43 3.96 -10.47
C GLU A 163 12.66 3.76 -8.97
N VAL A 164 13.10 2.57 -8.57
CA VAL A 164 13.34 2.24 -7.16
C VAL A 164 14.80 2.47 -6.82
N SER A 165 15.05 3.18 -5.73
CA SER A 165 16.41 3.47 -5.24
C SER A 165 16.52 3.22 -3.75
N SER A 166 17.67 2.69 -3.31
CA SER A 166 17.97 2.48 -1.88
C SER A 166 18.59 3.71 -1.21
N ARG A 167 18.49 4.88 -1.86
CA ARG A 167 19.02 6.17 -1.37
C ARG A 167 18.14 7.31 -1.84
N LEU A 168 18.21 8.43 -1.12
CA LEU A 168 17.71 9.70 -1.63
C LEU A 168 18.56 10.16 -2.85
N PRO A 169 17.98 10.93 -3.77
CA PRO A 169 18.75 11.66 -4.78
C PRO A 169 19.84 12.49 -4.10
N ALA A 170 21.02 12.54 -4.71
CA ALA A 170 22.11 13.37 -4.21
C ALA A 170 21.86 14.86 -4.49
N GLU A 171 21.20 15.15 -5.62
CA GLU A 171 20.97 16.49 -6.13
C GLU A 171 19.56 16.59 -6.74
N ALA A 172 18.94 17.78 -6.67
CA ALA A 172 17.60 18.02 -7.22
C ALA A 172 17.52 17.84 -8.74
N VAL A 173 18.61 18.07 -9.48
CA VAL A 173 18.66 17.89 -10.95
C VAL A 173 18.26 16.46 -11.37
N GLN A 174 18.50 15.47 -10.50
CA GLN A 174 18.14 14.08 -10.75
C GLN A 174 16.61 13.86 -10.75
N LEU A 175 15.86 14.78 -10.14
CA LEU A 175 14.41 14.73 -10.02
C LEU A 175 13.67 15.48 -11.13
N GLU A 176 14.36 16.24 -11.99
CA GLU A 176 13.72 17.07 -13.04
C GLU A 176 12.87 16.25 -14.03
N ALA A 177 13.20 14.97 -14.22
CA ALA A 177 12.47 14.08 -15.12
C ALA A 177 11.35 13.28 -14.42
N TYR A 178 11.06 13.57 -13.16
CA TYR A 178 10.11 12.85 -12.32
C TYR A 178 8.95 13.74 -11.91
N SER A 179 7.76 13.15 -11.88
CA SER A 179 6.52 13.80 -11.44
C SER A 179 6.37 13.80 -9.91
N GLY A 180 7.14 12.95 -9.21
CA GLY A 180 7.09 12.82 -7.76
C GLY A 180 8.26 12.03 -7.18
N LEU A 181 8.64 12.36 -5.95
CA LEU A 181 9.53 11.56 -5.10
C LEU A 181 8.76 10.96 -3.92
N LEU A 182 8.64 9.64 -3.88
CA LEU A 182 8.12 8.94 -2.72
C LEU A 182 9.27 8.36 -1.89
N VAL A 183 9.27 8.61 -0.59
CA VAL A 183 10.27 8.11 0.36
C VAL A 183 9.59 7.18 1.36
N SER A 184 10.12 5.97 1.56
CA SER A 184 9.57 5.01 2.54
C SER A 184 10.61 4.50 3.51
N VAL A 185 10.34 4.65 4.81
CA VAL A 185 11.24 4.24 5.88
C VAL A 185 10.54 3.51 7.04
N PRO A 186 11.20 2.55 7.71
CA PRO A 186 10.62 1.83 8.85
C PRO A 186 10.53 2.66 10.13
N VAL A 187 11.36 3.68 10.25
CA VAL A 187 11.40 4.60 11.39
C VAL A 187 11.64 5.99 10.82
N ARG A 188 10.92 6.99 11.31
CA ARG A 188 11.14 8.38 10.89
C ARG A 188 12.60 8.78 11.13
N ASP A 189 13.19 9.41 10.12
CA ASP A 189 14.59 9.84 10.08
C ASP A 189 15.61 8.69 10.23
N SER A 190 15.31 7.52 9.64
CA SER A 190 16.19 6.36 9.66
C SER A 190 17.34 6.46 8.65
N GLY A 191 18.57 6.44 9.16
CA GLY A 191 19.79 6.35 8.34
C GLY A 191 19.95 7.53 7.39
N SER A 192 20.12 7.23 6.09
CA SER A 192 20.25 8.25 5.04
C SER A 192 18.93 8.87 4.59
N PHE A 193 17.79 8.37 5.08
CA PHE A 193 16.47 8.83 4.68
C PHE A 193 15.85 9.73 5.75
N THR A 194 16.14 11.03 5.65
CA THR A 194 15.66 12.02 6.62
C THR A 194 14.70 13.02 6.00
N VAL A 195 13.78 13.54 6.80
CA VAL A 195 12.94 14.69 6.46
C VAL A 195 13.82 15.90 6.16
N PHE A 196 14.95 16.05 6.87
CA PHE A 196 15.96 17.07 6.56
C PHE A 196 16.51 16.94 5.14
N GLY A 197 16.90 15.73 4.72
CA GLY A 197 17.37 15.48 3.35
C GLY A 197 16.31 15.83 2.30
N CYS A 198 15.05 15.48 2.56
CA CYS A 198 13.93 15.87 1.69
C CYS A 198 13.73 17.38 1.64
N ASN A 199 13.82 18.06 2.79
CA ASN A 199 13.74 19.52 2.88
C ASN A 199 14.88 20.20 2.11
N GLN A 200 16.09 19.63 2.13
CA GLN A 200 17.22 20.17 1.36
C GLN A 200 17.01 20.01 -0.14
N LEU A 201 16.51 18.85 -0.58
CA LEU A 201 16.12 18.64 -1.98
C LEU A 201 15.08 19.67 -2.40
N ALA A 202 13.97 19.81 -1.66
CA ALA A 202 12.90 20.76 -1.96
C ALA A 202 13.36 22.23 -2.02
N LYS A 203 14.39 22.62 -1.26
CA LYS A 203 14.95 23.98 -1.28
C LYS A 203 15.96 24.24 -2.38
N SER A 204 16.49 23.19 -3.02
CA SER A 204 17.66 23.30 -3.88
C SER A 204 17.39 23.73 -5.33
N GLY A 205 16.14 23.93 -5.74
CA GLY A 205 15.83 24.44 -7.08
C GLY A 205 14.35 24.71 -7.34
N GLU A 206 14.07 25.37 -8.46
CA GLU A 206 12.72 25.76 -8.88
C GLU A 206 11.89 24.60 -9.47
N ARG A 207 12.50 23.45 -9.76
CA ARG A 207 11.87 22.29 -10.44
C ARG A 207 11.97 20.99 -9.66
N VAL A 208 11.71 21.06 -8.36
CA VAL A 208 11.64 19.85 -7.53
C VAL A 208 10.20 19.37 -7.50
N PRO A 209 9.90 18.12 -7.89
CA PRO A 209 8.55 17.61 -7.83
C PRO A 209 8.08 17.46 -6.38
N PRO A 210 6.77 17.29 -6.15
CA PRO A 210 6.25 16.97 -4.82
C PRO A 210 7.01 15.79 -4.18
N ILE A 211 7.28 15.89 -2.88
CA ILE A 211 7.93 14.86 -2.09
C ILE A 211 6.95 14.31 -1.05
N LEU A 212 6.68 13.00 -1.08
CA LEU A 212 5.89 12.31 -0.06
C LEU A 212 6.81 11.41 0.78
N TYR A 213 7.05 11.80 2.02
CA TYR A 213 7.83 11.05 3.00
C TYR A 213 6.90 10.24 3.90
N VAL A 214 7.05 8.91 3.91
CA VAL A 214 6.19 8.00 4.67
C VAL A 214 7.01 7.12 5.59
N TYR A 215 6.57 6.98 6.84
CA TYR A 215 7.24 6.16 7.85
C TYR A 215 6.31 5.19 8.59
N ASP A 216 6.79 4.02 9.03
CA ASP A 216 5.96 3.09 9.85
C ASP A 216 5.83 3.58 11.30
N ARG A 217 6.96 3.93 11.93
CA ARG A 217 7.03 4.26 13.35
C ARG A 217 7.67 5.61 13.58
N PRO A 218 7.22 6.36 14.60
CA PRO A 218 7.89 7.59 14.99
C PRO A 218 9.34 7.30 15.38
N GLY A 219 10.22 8.22 14.99
CA GLY A 219 11.63 8.20 15.41
C GLY A 219 11.78 8.77 16.81
N THR A 220 12.98 8.58 17.38
CA THR A 220 13.34 9.16 18.69
C THR A 220 13.81 10.61 18.59
N ALA A 221 14.18 11.07 17.39
CA ALA A 221 14.57 12.44 17.14
C ALA A 221 13.34 13.35 16.99
N VAL A 222 13.48 14.60 17.46
CA VAL A 222 12.53 15.67 17.13
C VAL A 222 12.66 15.93 15.63
N GLY A 223 11.82 15.28 14.84
CA GLY A 223 11.83 15.41 13.39
C GLY A 223 11.58 16.86 13.00
N GLN A 224 12.34 17.37 12.05
CA GLN A 224 12.10 18.72 11.51
C GLN A 224 10.69 18.83 10.94
N ALA A 225 10.14 20.03 10.99
CA ALA A 225 8.93 20.36 10.27
C ALA A 225 9.19 20.24 8.75
N PRO A 226 8.26 19.66 7.98
CA PRO A 226 8.37 19.68 6.53
C PRO A 226 8.28 21.10 5.99
N VAL A 227 8.98 21.37 4.89
CA VAL A 227 8.84 22.63 4.14
C VAL A 227 7.84 22.48 3.00
N THR A 228 7.48 23.59 2.34
CA THR A 228 6.63 23.57 1.15
C THR A 228 7.15 22.55 0.12
N GLY A 229 6.25 21.76 -0.45
CA GLY A 229 6.58 20.68 -1.38
C GLY A 229 6.92 19.33 -0.72
N VAL A 230 7.10 19.29 0.60
CA VAL A 230 7.32 18.05 1.37
C VAL A 230 6.08 17.72 2.20
N ARG A 231 5.49 16.54 1.98
CA ARG A 231 4.44 15.96 2.81
C ARG A 231 5.01 14.82 3.63
N VAL A 232 4.56 14.71 4.89
CA VAL A 232 5.01 13.69 5.82
C VAL A 232 3.79 12.93 6.32
N GLU A 233 3.78 11.62 6.13
CA GLU A 233 2.68 10.72 6.48
C GLU A 233 3.19 9.52 7.27
N GLN A 234 2.30 8.86 8.01
CA GLN A 234 2.60 7.60 8.69
C GLN A 234 1.88 6.44 7.99
N TYR A 235 2.54 5.30 7.87
CA TYR A 235 1.91 4.06 7.39
C TYR A 235 0.91 3.49 8.42
N PRO A 236 -0.14 2.79 7.95
CA PRO A 236 -0.48 2.61 6.54
C PRO A 236 -1.06 3.89 5.91
N VAL A 237 -0.70 4.18 4.66
CA VAL A 237 -1.29 5.31 3.91
C VAL A 237 -2.41 4.78 3.02
N VAL A 238 -3.48 5.55 2.85
CA VAL A 238 -4.58 5.14 1.97
C VAL A 238 -4.25 5.39 0.50
N LEU A 239 -4.72 4.53 -0.40
CA LEU A 239 -4.50 4.64 -1.86
C LEU A 239 -4.75 6.05 -2.40
N ARG A 240 -5.84 6.70 -1.97
CA ARG A 240 -6.21 8.06 -2.38
C ARG A 240 -5.08 9.06 -2.17
N ARG A 241 -4.32 8.95 -1.06
CA ARG A 241 -3.21 9.88 -0.76
C ARG A 241 -2.06 9.71 -1.74
N ILE A 242 -1.77 8.47 -2.13
CA ILE A 242 -0.74 8.18 -3.14
C ILE A 242 -1.21 8.68 -4.51
N LEU A 243 -2.50 8.55 -4.83
CA LEU A 243 -3.08 9.06 -6.08
C LEU A 243 -3.06 10.60 -6.16
N GLU A 244 -3.50 11.29 -5.10
CA GLU A 244 -3.46 12.76 -4.99
C GLU A 244 -2.03 13.28 -5.17
N PHE A 245 -1.06 12.60 -4.55
CA PHE A 245 0.36 12.93 -4.67
C PHE A 245 0.87 12.86 -6.13
N GLN A 246 0.41 11.91 -6.93
CA GLN A 246 0.80 11.80 -8.34
C GLN A 246 0.13 12.88 -9.21
N GLY A 247 -1.14 13.20 -8.92
CA GLY A 247 -1.89 14.21 -9.68
C GLY A 247 -1.42 15.65 -9.46
N ASP A 248 -0.88 15.96 -8.27
CA ASP A 248 -0.33 17.29 -7.97
C ASP A 248 0.90 17.66 -8.85
N GLY A 249 1.54 16.68 -9.49
CA GLY A 249 2.70 16.89 -10.37
C GLY A 249 2.36 17.18 -11.84
N GLU A 250 1.09 17.12 -12.26
CA GLU A 250 0.65 17.32 -13.65
C GLU A 250 0.04 18.72 -13.92
N ALA A 251 0.05 19.63 -12.93
CA ALA A 251 -0.70 20.89 -12.99
C ALA A 251 0.00 22.07 -13.71
N ASP A 252 1.16 21.86 -14.34
CA ASP A 252 1.94 22.92 -15.03
C ASP A 252 2.15 22.65 -16.53
#